data_AF-A0A941W588-F1
#
_entry.id   AF-A0A941W588-F1
#
_cell.length_a   1.000
_cell.length_b   1.000
_cell.length_c   1.000
_cell.angle_alpha   90.00
_cell.angle_beta   90.00
_cell.angle_gamma   90.00
#
_symmetry.space_group_name_H-M   'P 1'
#
loop_
_entity.id
_entity.type
_entity.pdbx_description
1 polymer ?
#
loop_
_entity_poly.entity_id
_entity_poly.type
_entity_poly.pdbx_seq_one_letter_code
_entity_poly.pdbx_strand_id
1 'polypeptide(L)'
;MLRLSKLITLLWGIFTAGGAYFVAKSSSTVIELVNMIGSAFAGPILATFLGGILFRSITGSGVITGIIVGTVLNFFLGQCVPSISWLWWGPIGFCTTLSVSLIYSKISPAVSSITGNWTLKGILEQYPEKQSWLKDGRVYTLAIYTIFIIIISIIVSRILHSIMTKVS
;
A
#
# COMPACT_ATOMS: atom_id res chain seq x y z
N MET A 1 -16.14 -27.76 6.69
CA MET A 1 -15.19 -26.68 7.01
C MET A 1 -13.77 -27.19 7.27
N LEU A 2 -13.54 -28.12 8.21
CA LEU A 2 -12.19 -28.62 8.55
C LEU A 2 -11.40 -29.31 7.42
N ARG A 3 -12.06 -30.05 6.52
CA ARG A 3 -11.40 -30.68 5.36
C ARG A 3 -10.87 -29.67 4.35
N LEU A 4 -11.59 -28.56 4.18
CA LEU A 4 -11.20 -27.48 3.27
C LEU A 4 -9.99 -26.71 3.83
N SER A 5 -9.98 -26.42 5.13
CA SER A 5 -8.80 -25.84 5.80
C SER A 5 -7.58 -26.73 5.68
N LYS A 6 -7.71 -28.04 5.89
CA LYS A 6 -6.59 -28.99 5.71
C LYS A 6 -6.09 -29.03 4.26
N LEU A 7 -6.99 -29.03 3.27
CA LEU A 7 -6.62 -29.00 1.86
C LEU A 7 -5.88 -27.71 1.50
N ILE A 8 -6.35 -26.57 1.99
CA ILE A 8 -5.72 -25.26 1.81
C ILE A 8 -4.34 -25.23 2.46
N THR A 9 -4.18 -25.74 3.68
CA THR A 9 -2.87 -25.82 4.35
C THR A 9 -1.92 -26.75 3.59
N LEU A 10 -2.40 -27.88 3.06
CA LEU A 10 -1.59 -28.80 2.26
C LEU A 10 -1.14 -28.15 0.95
N LEU A 11 -2.06 -27.51 0.22
CA LEU A 11 -1.78 -26.77 -1.01
C LEU A 11 -0.80 -25.63 -0.77
N TRP A 12 -0.98 -24.88 0.31
CA TRP A 12 -0.06 -23.82 0.71
C TRP A 12 1.32 -24.37 1.05
N GLY A 13 1.39 -25.50 1.77
CA GLY A 13 2.64 -26.20 2.05
C GLY A 13 3.39 -26.60 0.79
N ILE A 14 2.71 -27.22 -0.18
CA ILE A 14 3.28 -27.59 -1.48
C ILE A 14 3.76 -26.35 -2.24
N PHE A 15 2.96 -25.27 -2.25
CA PHE A 15 3.31 -24.01 -2.90
C PHE A 15 4.57 -23.37 -2.29
N THR A 16 4.66 -23.30 -0.96
CA THR A 16 5.84 -22.77 -0.26
C THR A 16 7.09 -23.63 -0.45
N ALA A 17 6.96 -24.96 -0.45
CA ALA A 17 8.06 -25.87 -0.73
C ALA A 17 8.59 -25.73 -2.17
N GLY A 18 7.68 -25.60 -3.14
CA GLY A 18 8.05 -25.32 -4.53
C GLY A 18 8.73 -23.95 -4.69
N GLY A 19 8.20 -22.92 -4.02
CA GLY A 19 8.81 -21.59 -3.99
C GLY A 19 10.22 -21.60 -3.37
N ALA A 20 10.42 -22.35 -2.28
CA ALA A 20 11.72 -22.51 -1.65
C ALA A 20 12.75 -23.16 -2.59
N TYR A 21 12.36 -24.16 -3.38
CA TYR A 21 13.22 -24.76 -4.40
C TYR A 21 13.61 -23.77 -5.51
N PHE A 22 12.67 -22.93 -5.96
CA PHE A 22 12.90 -21.91 -6.98
C PHE A 22 13.85 -20.82 -6.49
N VAL A 23 13.70 -20.39 -5.24
CA VAL A 23 14.58 -19.45 -4.56
C VAL A 23 15.97 -20.06 -4.34
N ALA A 24 16.05 -21.31 -3.88
CA ALA A 24 17.33 -22.01 -3.68
C ALA A 24 18.15 -22.17 -4.98
N LYS A 25 17.48 -22.19 -6.15
CA LYS A 25 18.11 -22.25 -7.46
C LYS A 25 18.59 -20.89 -7.99
N SER A 26 18.06 -19.78 -7.47
CA SER A 26 18.44 -18.43 -7.87
C SER A 26 19.51 -17.91 -6.92
N SER A 27 20.72 -17.61 -7.41
CA SER A 27 21.89 -17.23 -6.61
C SER A 27 21.78 -15.92 -5.80
N SER A 28 20.60 -15.30 -5.73
CA SER A 28 20.31 -14.10 -4.94
C SER A 28 19.91 -14.49 -3.52
N THR A 29 20.26 -13.65 -2.53
CA THR A 29 19.90 -13.94 -1.14
C THR A 29 18.38 -13.95 -0.94
N VAL A 30 17.86 -14.88 -0.12
CA VAL A 30 16.41 -15.00 0.17
C VAL A 30 15.83 -13.66 0.65
N ILE A 31 16.62 -12.94 1.44
CA ILE A 31 16.26 -11.64 2.01
C ILE A 31 16.12 -10.58 0.91
N GLU A 32 17.02 -10.58 -0.08
CA GLU A 32 16.94 -9.68 -1.23
C GLU A 32 15.66 -9.92 -2.03
N LEU A 33 15.36 -11.19 -2.36
CA LEU A 33 14.16 -11.60 -3.10
C LEU A 33 12.85 -11.23 -2.39
N VAL A 34 12.80 -11.38 -1.06
CA VAL A 34 11.62 -10.97 -0.27
C VAL A 34 11.47 -9.46 -0.23
N ASN A 35 12.56 -8.72 -0.07
CA ASN A 35 12.53 -7.24 -0.10
C ASN A 35 12.15 -6.71 -1.49
N MET A 36 12.58 -7.45 -2.51
CA MET A 36 12.16 -7.34 -3.89
C MET A 36 10.63 -7.39 -3.95
N ILE A 37 10.05 -8.57 -3.70
CA ILE A 37 8.62 -8.80 -3.83
C ILE A 37 7.80 -7.82 -2.98
N GLY A 38 8.24 -7.54 -1.75
CA GLY A 38 7.60 -6.60 -0.84
C GLY A 38 7.51 -5.19 -1.42
N SER A 39 8.60 -4.70 -2.04
CA SER A 39 8.62 -3.36 -2.64
C SER A 39 7.72 -3.25 -3.87
N ALA A 40 7.57 -4.30 -4.67
CA ALA A 40 6.65 -4.30 -5.83
C ALA A 40 5.18 -4.17 -5.43
N PHE A 41 4.77 -4.82 -4.32
CA PHE A 41 3.38 -4.83 -3.87
C PHE A 41 3.03 -3.68 -2.92
N ALA A 42 3.99 -3.17 -2.14
CA ALA A 42 3.76 -2.08 -1.19
C ALA A 42 3.16 -0.82 -1.86
N GLY A 43 3.63 -0.48 -3.06
CA GLY A 43 3.17 0.70 -3.82
C GLY A 43 1.69 0.67 -4.18
N PRO A 44 1.22 -0.31 -4.98
CA PRO A 44 -0.19 -0.44 -5.38
C PRO A 44 -1.14 -0.59 -4.20
N ILE A 45 -0.72 -1.31 -3.14
CA ILE A 45 -1.52 -1.47 -1.91
C ILE A 45 -1.70 -0.11 -1.22
N LEU A 46 -0.61 0.65 -1.03
CA LEU A 46 -0.67 1.98 -0.42
C LEU A 46 -1.51 2.94 -1.28
N ALA A 47 -1.38 2.88 -2.61
CA ALA A 47 -2.18 3.71 -3.52
C ALA A 47 -3.66 3.38 -3.48
N THR A 48 -4.01 2.12 -3.26
CA THR A 48 -5.39 1.68 -3.09
C THR A 48 -5.99 2.21 -1.80
N PHE A 49 -5.29 2.03 -0.68
CA PHE A 49 -5.73 2.53 0.62
C PHE A 49 -5.86 4.05 0.62
N LEU A 50 -4.83 4.75 0.15
CA LEU A 50 -4.84 6.21 0.12
C LEU A 50 -5.83 6.74 -0.92
N GLY A 51 -5.94 6.08 -2.07
CA GLY A 51 -6.90 6.43 -3.12
C GLY A 51 -8.35 6.34 -2.64
N GLY A 52 -8.70 5.27 -1.93
CA GLY A 52 -10.04 5.09 -1.34
C GLY A 52 -10.34 6.07 -0.21
N ILE A 53 -9.34 6.50 0.56
CA ILE A 53 -9.51 7.50 1.62
C ILE A 53 -9.62 8.92 1.05
N LEU A 54 -8.79 9.26 0.06
CA LEU A 54 -8.61 10.64 -0.41
C LEU A 54 -9.58 11.01 -1.54
N PHE A 55 -9.95 10.07 -2.40
CA PHE A 55 -10.74 10.34 -3.61
C PHE A 55 -12.12 9.69 -3.58
N ARG A 56 -13.14 10.53 -3.37
CA ARG A 56 -14.59 10.20 -3.39
C ARG A 56 -15.11 9.57 -4.69
N SER A 57 -14.34 9.66 -5.77
CA SER A 57 -14.74 9.29 -7.13
C SER A 57 -14.26 7.89 -7.55
N ILE A 58 -13.43 7.22 -6.76
CA ILE A 58 -12.85 5.94 -7.16
C ILE A 58 -13.80 4.80 -6.78
N THR A 59 -14.58 4.33 -7.76
CA THR A 59 -15.43 3.14 -7.64
C THR A 59 -14.58 1.89 -7.37
N GLY A 60 -15.10 0.91 -6.61
CA GLY A 60 -14.39 -0.34 -6.32
C GLY A 60 -13.82 -1.05 -7.55
N SER A 61 -14.55 -1.05 -8.68
CA SER A 61 -14.03 -1.54 -9.95
C SER A 61 -12.85 -0.72 -10.49
N GLY A 62 -12.85 0.60 -10.32
CA GLY A 62 -11.75 1.48 -10.73
C GLY A 62 -10.49 1.33 -9.87
N VAL A 63 -10.65 0.98 -8.58
CA VAL A 63 -9.53 0.56 -7.74
C VAL A 63 -8.92 -0.74 -8.27
N ILE A 64 -9.75 -1.76 -8.54
CA ILE A 64 -9.29 -3.08 -9.01
C ILE A 64 -8.57 -2.93 -10.35
N THR A 65 -9.14 -2.19 -11.31
CA THR A 65 -8.49 -1.92 -12.60
C THR A 65 -7.21 -1.11 -12.41
N GLY A 66 -7.18 -0.12 -11.51
CA GLY A 66 -5.98 0.65 -11.18
C GLY A 66 -4.86 -0.18 -10.55
N ILE A 67 -5.19 -1.16 -9.70
CA ILE A 67 -4.22 -2.12 -9.15
C ILE A 67 -3.67 -2.99 -10.25
N ILE A 68 -4.53 -3.59 -11.09
CA ILE A 68 -4.11 -4.52 -12.15
C ILE A 68 -3.21 -3.77 -13.14
N VAL A 69 -3.68 -2.65 -13.69
CA VAL A 69 -2.93 -1.88 -14.68
C VAL A 69 -1.69 -1.23 -14.06
N GLY A 70 -1.78 -0.70 -12.85
CA GLY A 70 -0.64 -0.11 -12.15
C GLY A 70 0.44 -1.14 -11.80
N THR A 71 0.06 -2.35 -11.41
CA THR A 71 1.00 -3.46 -11.16
C THR A 71 1.64 -3.94 -12.46
N VAL A 72 0.87 -4.09 -13.54
CA VAL A 72 1.38 -4.48 -14.86
C VAL A 72 2.33 -3.42 -15.41
N LEU A 73 1.97 -2.14 -15.34
CA LEU A 73 2.84 -1.04 -15.75
C LEU A 73 4.10 -0.97 -14.87
N ASN A 74 3.98 -1.14 -13.56
CA ASN A 74 5.13 -1.15 -12.65
C ASN A 74 6.10 -2.27 -13.01
N PHE A 75 5.58 -3.47 -13.30
CA PHE A 75 6.39 -4.61 -13.74
C PHE A 75 7.04 -4.36 -15.10
N PHE A 76 6.31 -3.78 -16.06
CA PHE A 76 6.86 -3.38 -17.37
C PHE A 76 7.97 -2.34 -17.26
N LEU A 77 7.79 -1.31 -16.43
CA LEU A 77 8.83 -0.30 -16.16
C LEU A 77 10.06 -0.93 -15.48
N GLY A 78 9.84 -1.88 -14.57
CA GLY A 78 10.90 -2.65 -13.92
C GLY A 78 11.75 -3.48 -14.90
N GLN A 79 11.15 -3.99 -15.99
CA GLN A 79 11.86 -4.71 -17.05
C GLN A 79 12.56 -3.76 -18.04
N CYS A 80 11.97 -2.60 -18.34
CA CYS A 80 12.51 -1.64 -19.32
C CYS A 80 13.66 -0.78 -18.77
N VAL A 81 13.75 -0.58 -17.44
CA VAL A 81 14.80 0.24 -16.82
C VAL A 81 15.57 -0.56 -15.75
N PRO A 82 16.51 -1.43 -16.16
CA PRO A 82 17.29 -2.28 -15.25
C PRO A 82 18.26 -1.52 -14.32
N SER A 83 18.39 -0.19 -14.47
CA SER A 83 19.17 0.67 -13.58
C SER A 83 18.45 1.10 -12.29
N ILE A 84 17.15 0.82 -12.16
CA ILE A 84 16.36 1.24 -11.01
C ILE A 84 16.42 0.14 -9.93
N SER A 85 17.12 0.41 -8.84
CA SER A 85 17.12 -0.47 -7.66
C SER A 85 15.69 -0.72 -7.19
N TRP A 86 15.38 -1.96 -6.83
CA TRP A 86 14.04 -2.44 -6.42
C TRP A 86 13.31 -1.60 -5.36
N LEU A 87 14.04 -0.76 -4.63
CA LEU A 87 13.52 0.21 -3.67
C LEU A 87 12.56 1.25 -4.29
N TRP A 88 12.74 1.59 -5.56
CA TRP A 88 11.92 2.59 -6.26
C TRP A 88 10.63 2.01 -6.86
N TRP A 89 10.49 0.69 -6.91
CA TRP A 89 9.31 0.04 -7.47
C TRP A 89 8.05 0.28 -6.62
N GLY A 90 8.20 0.53 -5.32
CA GLY A 90 7.09 0.91 -4.44
C GLY A 90 6.52 2.30 -4.79
N PRO A 91 7.33 3.38 -4.73
CA PRO A 91 6.89 4.72 -5.13
C PRO A 91 6.35 4.81 -6.56
N ILE A 92 6.98 4.11 -7.51
CA ILE A 92 6.55 4.08 -8.91
C ILE A 92 5.19 3.39 -9.03
N GLY A 93 5.04 2.20 -8.42
CA GLY A 93 3.77 1.48 -8.37
C GLY A 93 2.65 2.28 -7.68
N PHE A 94 3.00 3.07 -6.66
CA PHE A 94 2.04 3.98 -6.03
C PHE A 94 1.57 5.06 -7.02
N CYS A 95 2.49 5.77 -7.68
CA CYS A 95 2.15 6.82 -8.63
C CYS A 95 1.39 6.30 -9.85
N THR A 96 1.76 5.14 -10.40
CA THR A 96 1.08 4.56 -11.56
C THR A 96 -0.32 4.09 -11.20
N THR A 97 -0.50 3.35 -10.10
CA THR A 97 -1.82 2.91 -9.63
C THR A 97 -2.72 4.11 -9.32
N LEU A 98 -2.22 5.13 -8.63
CA LEU A 98 -3.00 6.33 -8.32
C LEU A 98 -3.42 7.07 -9.60
N SER A 99 -2.48 7.27 -10.54
CA SER A 99 -2.76 7.97 -11.80
C SER A 99 -3.79 7.22 -12.65
N VAL A 100 -3.64 5.90 -12.80
CA VAL A 100 -4.59 5.09 -13.57
C VAL A 100 -5.95 5.06 -12.91
N SER A 101 -6.01 4.92 -11.58
CA SER A 101 -7.29 4.90 -10.85
C SER A 101 -8.02 6.24 -10.96
N LEU A 102 -7.29 7.37 -10.95
CA LEU A 102 -7.86 8.69 -11.19
C LEU A 102 -8.34 8.88 -12.63
N ILE A 103 -7.57 8.42 -13.63
CA ILE A 103 -7.96 8.48 -15.04
C ILE A 103 -9.23 7.64 -15.28
N TYR A 104 -9.27 6.42 -14.74
CA TYR A 104 -10.41 5.53 -14.85
C TYR A 104 -11.66 6.11 -14.17
N SER A 105 -11.48 6.73 -13.01
CA SER A 105 -12.52 7.44 -12.28
C SER A 105 -13.10 8.63 -13.07
N LYS A 106 -12.29 9.33 -13.88
CA LYS A 106 -12.78 10.40 -14.76
C LYS A 106 -13.57 9.89 -15.96
N ILE A 107 -13.24 8.71 -16.47
CA ILE A 107 -13.88 8.11 -17.65
C ILE A 107 -15.21 7.42 -17.28
N SER A 108 -15.30 6.87 -16.07
CA SER A 108 -16.50 6.18 -15.60
C SER A 108 -17.08 6.91 -14.39
N PRO A 109 -17.97 7.89 -14.57
CA PRO A 109 -18.80 8.44 -13.50
C PRO A 109 -19.92 7.45 -13.14
N ALA A 110 -19.61 6.15 -13.02
CA ALA A 110 -20.50 5.18 -12.44
C ALA A 110 -20.37 5.28 -10.91
N VAL A 111 -20.78 6.43 -10.36
CA VAL A 111 -21.02 6.59 -8.94
C VAL A 111 -22.21 5.70 -8.61
N SER A 112 -21.95 4.52 -8.04
CA SER A 112 -23.01 3.82 -7.32
C SER A 112 -23.43 4.73 -6.16
N SER A 113 -24.69 5.18 -6.20
CA SER A 113 -25.32 6.04 -5.19
C SER A 113 -25.25 5.48 -3.75
N ILE A 114 -24.84 4.22 -3.61
CA ILE A 114 -24.61 3.49 -2.35
C ILE A 114 -23.34 4.00 -1.60
N THR A 115 -22.37 4.58 -2.30
CA THR A 115 -21.06 4.97 -1.70
C THR A 115 -21.07 6.34 -1.01
N GLY A 116 -22.09 7.18 -1.26
CA GLY A 116 -22.20 8.52 -0.69
C GLY A 116 -22.16 8.54 0.85
N ASN A 117 -22.69 7.49 1.48
CA ASN A 117 -22.96 7.45 2.92
C ASN A 117 -21.74 6.96 3.74
N TRP A 118 -20.86 6.15 3.15
CA TRP A 118 -19.65 5.63 3.80
C TRP A 118 -18.40 6.48 3.54
N THR A 119 -18.54 7.56 2.78
CA THR A 119 -17.44 8.51 2.55
C THR A 119 -17.21 9.34 3.80
N LEU A 120 -15.97 9.75 4.11
CA LEU A 120 -15.69 10.65 5.25
C LEU A 120 -16.63 11.87 5.28
N LYS A 121 -16.95 12.43 4.12
CA LYS A 121 -17.92 13.53 3.98
C LYS A 121 -19.37 13.11 4.30
N GLY A 122 -19.81 11.93 3.85
CA GLY A 122 -21.14 11.40 4.15
C GLY A 122 -21.31 10.97 5.60
N ILE A 123 -20.27 10.41 6.21
CA ILE A 123 -20.23 10.10 7.65
C ILE A 123 -20.23 11.39 8.47
N LEU A 124 -19.51 12.43 8.04
CA LEU A 124 -19.51 13.73 8.71
C LEU A 124 -20.84 14.49 8.56
N GLU A 125 -21.52 14.33 7.42
CA GLU A 125 -22.83 14.92 7.14
C GLU A 125 -23.95 14.16 7.88
N GLN A 126 -23.79 12.84 8.08
CA GLN A 126 -24.67 11.99 8.88
C GLN A 126 -24.49 12.20 10.40
N TYR A 127 -23.31 12.65 10.85
CA TYR A 127 -22.99 12.97 12.24
C TYR A 127 -22.37 14.37 12.38
N PRO A 128 -23.18 15.45 12.29
CA PRO A 128 -22.68 16.84 12.31
C PRO A 128 -21.92 17.23 13.59
N GLU A 129 -22.13 16.48 14.67
CA GLU A 129 -21.36 16.60 15.93
C GLU A 129 -19.86 16.34 15.74
N LYS A 130 -19.48 15.30 14.96
CA LYS A 130 -18.06 14.94 14.75
C LYS A 130 -17.32 15.92 13.84
N GLN A 131 -18.04 16.65 12.98
CA GLN A 131 -17.48 17.69 12.12
C GLN A 131 -17.00 18.90 12.93
N SER A 132 -17.67 19.21 14.04
CA SER A 132 -17.24 20.24 14.99
C SER A 132 -15.93 19.85 15.69
N TRP A 133 -15.80 18.58 16.11
CA TRP A 133 -14.61 18.07 16.80
C TRP A 133 -13.35 18.06 15.91
N LEU A 134 -13.47 17.73 14.62
CA LEU A 134 -12.34 17.77 13.66
C LEU A 134 -11.84 19.19 13.35
N LYS A 135 -12.69 20.21 13.51
CA LYS A 135 -12.31 21.62 13.38
C LYS A 135 -11.78 22.22 14.68
N ASP A 136 -11.85 21.48 15.80
CA ASP A 136 -11.36 21.95 17.08
C ASP A 136 -9.82 21.96 17.09
N GLY A 137 -9.21 23.08 17.51
CA GLY A 137 -7.74 23.27 17.46
C GLY A 137 -6.97 22.26 18.31
N ARG A 138 -7.65 21.59 19.23
CA ARG A 138 -7.12 20.50 20.06
C ARG A 138 -6.79 19.24 19.26
N VAL A 139 -7.61 18.90 18.26
CA VAL A 139 -7.37 17.73 17.40
C VAL A 139 -6.19 17.98 16.48
N TYR A 140 -6.05 19.21 15.98
CA TYR A 140 -4.87 19.62 15.22
C TYR A 140 -3.59 19.53 16.06
N THR A 141 -3.66 19.94 17.33
CA THR A 141 -2.56 19.79 18.29
C THR A 141 -2.18 18.32 18.50
N LEU A 142 -3.16 17.42 18.69
CA LEU A 142 -2.92 15.98 18.83
C LEU A 142 -2.33 15.34 17.57
N ALA A 143 -2.80 15.75 16.38
CA ALA A 143 -2.26 15.29 15.10
C ALA A 143 -0.81 15.72 14.93
N ILE A 144 -0.48 16.97 15.26
CA ILE A 144 0.90 17.47 15.28
C ILE A 144 1.77 16.66 16.26
N TYR A 145 1.29 16.41 17.47
CA TYR A 145 2.02 15.59 18.45
C TYR A 145 2.27 14.18 17.94
N THR A 146 1.29 13.56 17.28
CA THR A 146 1.43 12.21 16.71
C THR A 146 2.49 12.20 15.61
N ILE A 147 2.46 13.19 14.72
CA ILE A 147 3.47 13.34 13.66
C ILE A 147 4.87 13.59 14.27
N PHE A 148 4.94 14.43 15.30
CA PHE A 148 6.19 14.74 16.01
C PHE A 148 6.79 13.51 16.69
N ILE A 149 5.98 12.70 17.37
CA ILE A 149 6.40 11.44 18.00
C ILE A 149 6.93 10.46 16.94
N ILE A 150 6.25 10.34 15.79
CA ILE A 150 6.70 9.47 14.69
C ILE A 150 8.05 9.95 14.15
N ILE A 151 8.24 11.25 13.96
CA ILE A 151 9.51 11.83 13.48
C ILE A 151 10.64 11.57 14.49
N ILE A 152 10.41 11.81 15.78
CA ILE A 152 11.39 11.52 16.84
C ILE A 152 11.72 10.03 16.86
N SER A 153 10.71 9.15 16.80
CA SER A 153 10.90 7.70 16.80
C SER A 153 11.79 7.24 15.64
N ILE A 154 11.58 7.79 14.44
CA ILE A 154 12.40 7.49 13.25
C ILE A 154 13.83 8.02 13.42
N ILE A 155 14.01 9.23 13.96
CA ILE A 155 15.34 9.83 14.19
C ILE A 155 16.14 9.02 15.22
N VAL A 156 15.51 8.65 16.33
CA VAL A 156 16.12 7.82 17.38
C VAL A 156 16.51 6.46 16.82
N SER A 157 15.62 5.82 16.06
CA SER A 157 15.89 4.53 15.40
C SER A 157 17.10 4.63 14.46
N ARG A 158 17.19 5.70 13.66
CA ARG A 158 18.30 5.93 12.72
C ARG A 158 19.63 6.25 13.43
N ILE A 159 19.60 6.99 14.54
CA ILE A 159 20.77 7.30 15.36
C ILE A 159 21.29 6.04 16.07
N LEU A 160 20.40 5.23 16.65
CA LEU A 160 20.76 3.98 17.31
C LEU A 160 21.44 3.01 16.33
N HIS A 161 20.90 2.91 15.12
CA HIS A 161 21.49 2.10 14.06
C HIS A 161 22.87 2.64 13.62
N SER A 162 23.04 3.96 13.50
CA SER A 162 24.34 4.57 13.12
C SER A 162 25.42 4.44 14.20
N ILE A 163 25.06 4.27 15.48
CA ILE A 163 26.01 4.08 16.57
C ILE A 163 26.46 2.61 16.62
N MET A 164 25.52 1.67 16.46
CA MET A 164 25.81 0.22 16.40
C MET A 164 26.79 -0.13 15.26
N THR A 165 26.71 0.54 14.12
CA THR A 165 27.62 0.30 12.98
C THR A 165 28.98 0.96 13.09
N LYS A 166 29.18 1.92 14.01
CA LYS A 166 30.48 2.57 14.27
C LYS A 166 31.26 1.93 15.43
N VAL A 167 30.62 1.08 16.21
CA VAL A 167 31.20 0.38 17.37
C VAL A 167 31.67 -1.04 17.00
N SER A 168 31.35 -1.52 15.80
CA SER A 168 31.93 -2.71 15.16
C SER A 168 33.07 -2.33 14.22
#